data_AF-A0A6B2CBB6-F1
#
_entry.id   AF-A0A6B2CBB6-F1
#
_cell.length_a   1.000
_cell.length_b   1.000
_cell.length_c   1.000
_cell.angle_alpha   90.00
_cell.angle_beta   90.00
_cell.angle_gamma   90.00
#
_symmetry.space_group_name_H-M   'P 1'
#
loop_
_entity.id
_entity.type
_entity.pdbx_description
1 polymer ?
#
loop_
_entity_poly.entity_id
_entity_poly.type
_entity_poly.pdbx_seq_one_letter_code
_entity_poly.pdbx_strand_id
1 'polypeptide(L)'
;MLIEEFFGAKYKVAVMMALAKSHYIGLPVTPRSISRIYRVNLSFVYRFFRLLEDSKMILRVGKGYVMSDKGSELVNMIIDMIPRSGDDKIDFLKRSLPDTMYYIFTPMFQRWFGFRKTLIVIDKRLRGKINIRCDLCVTVYTTLRGRKYRFDWDNYVSKADPEQGYADLISYDESWEEYIPDILLNYDLMDLDEIIERSSAEGRRRIATALTYYKTLVGNKIPTKLFVPRMVDKKYIRNLTVMIPYLLDNRIIEARNI
;
A
#
# COMPACT_ATOMS: atom_id res chain seq x y z
N MET A 1 15.51 -8.46 15.55
CA MET A 1 16.30 -7.71 16.56
C MET A 1 17.76 -7.50 16.15
N LEU A 2 18.41 -8.43 15.41
CA LEU A 2 19.80 -8.32 14.96
C LEU A 2 20.21 -7.03 14.23
N ILE A 3 19.39 -6.51 13.30
CA ILE A 3 19.82 -5.38 12.44
C ILE A 3 19.83 -4.03 13.18
N GLU A 4 18.87 -3.80 14.09
CA GLU A 4 18.81 -2.56 14.87
C GLU A 4 19.95 -2.48 15.88
N GLU A 5 20.31 -3.60 16.50
CA GLU A 5 21.47 -3.71 17.40
C GLU A 5 22.78 -3.44 16.66
N PHE A 6 22.96 -4.01 15.47
CA PHE A 6 24.18 -3.83 14.67
C PHE A 6 24.42 -2.37 14.28
N PHE A 7 23.37 -1.67 13.82
CA PHE A 7 23.52 -0.27 13.40
C PHE A 7 23.31 0.74 14.54
N GLY A 8 22.72 0.34 15.66
CA GLY A 8 22.51 1.13 16.87
C GLY A 8 21.46 2.25 16.74
N ALA A 9 20.80 2.41 15.59
CA ALA A 9 19.73 3.38 15.42
C ALA A 9 18.82 3.08 14.21
N LYS A 10 17.50 3.26 14.38
CA LYS A 10 16.50 3.03 13.32
C LYS A 10 16.77 3.80 12.03
N TYR A 11 17.23 5.06 12.11
CA TYR A 11 17.51 5.84 10.90
C TYR A 11 18.68 5.26 10.09
N LYS A 12 19.70 4.69 10.75
CA LYS A 12 20.83 4.05 10.07
C LYS A 12 20.37 2.77 9.38
N VAL A 13 19.57 1.95 10.08
CA VAL A 13 18.94 0.75 9.50
C VAL A 13 18.12 1.11 8.26
N ALA A 14 17.26 2.13 8.35
CA ALA A 14 16.44 2.60 7.24
C ALA A 14 17.28 3.02 6.02
N VAL A 15 18.37 3.76 6.25
CA VAL A 15 19.30 4.17 5.18
C VAL A 15 19.96 2.95 4.54
N MET A 16 20.54 2.06 5.34
CA MET A 16 21.29 0.91 4.83
C MET A 16 20.38 -0.08 4.10
N MET A 17 19.19 -0.38 4.64
CA MET A 17 18.21 -1.22 3.98
C MET A 17 17.75 -0.61 2.65
N ALA A 18 17.41 0.68 2.62
CA ALA A 18 16.95 1.32 1.39
C ALA A 18 18.04 1.31 0.30
N LEU A 19 19.29 1.59 0.66
CA LEU A 19 20.43 1.55 -0.27
C LEU A 19 20.72 0.13 -0.75
N ALA A 20 20.75 -0.86 0.15
CA ALA A 20 21.05 -2.25 -0.18
C ALA A 20 20.00 -2.85 -1.12
N LYS A 21 18.70 -2.67 -0.80
CA LYS A 21 17.60 -3.16 -1.66
C LYS A 21 17.58 -2.46 -3.02
N SER A 22 17.95 -1.17 -3.07
CA SER A 22 17.95 -0.41 -4.33
C SER A 22 19.15 -0.70 -5.22
N HIS A 23 20.22 -1.28 -4.67
CA HIS A 23 21.45 -1.61 -5.40
C HIS A 23 21.16 -2.56 -6.58
N TYR A 24 20.47 -3.68 -6.34
CA TYR A 24 20.16 -4.66 -7.40
C TYR A 24 19.27 -4.11 -8.53
N ILE A 25 18.49 -3.08 -8.23
CA ILE A 25 17.55 -2.47 -9.20
C ILE A 25 18.20 -1.26 -9.91
N GLY A 26 19.34 -0.77 -9.40
CA GLY A 26 20.01 0.41 -9.93
C GLY A 26 19.20 1.71 -9.72
N LEU A 27 18.47 1.82 -8.61
CA LEU A 27 17.63 3.00 -8.33
C LEU A 27 18.29 3.93 -7.28
N PRO A 28 18.43 5.23 -7.58
CA PRO A 28 18.91 6.19 -6.60
C PRO A 28 17.91 6.38 -5.45
N VAL A 29 18.43 6.36 -4.22
CA VAL A 29 17.67 6.55 -2.99
C VAL A 29 17.79 7.99 -2.52
N THR A 30 16.70 8.58 -2.02
CA THR A 30 16.71 9.95 -1.50
C THR A 30 16.50 9.99 0.02
N PRO A 31 17.20 10.87 0.75
CA PRO A 31 16.96 11.05 2.19
C PRO A 31 15.48 11.35 2.53
N ARG A 32 14.80 12.12 1.68
CA ARG A 32 13.39 12.47 1.86
C ARG A 32 12.46 11.27 1.72
N SER A 33 12.70 10.38 0.75
CA SER A 33 11.90 9.17 0.60
C SER A 33 12.06 8.23 1.80
N ILE A 34 13.29 8.08 2.32
CA ILE A 34 13.55 7.30 3.53
C ILE A 34 12.81 7.90 4.73
N SER A 35 13.02 9.19 5.02
CA SER A 35 12.40 9.83 6.18
C SER A 35 10.87 9.73 6.14
N ARG A 36 10.26 9.93 4.97
CA ARG A 36 8.81 9.82 4.78
C ARG A 36 8.29 8.41 5.07
N ILE A 37 8.93 7.40 4.48
CA ILE A 37 8.43 6.01 4.52
C ILE A 37 8.75 5.34 5.85
N TYR A 38 9.98 5.47 6.34
CA TYR A 38 10.40 4.85 7.60
C TYR A 38 10.03 5.66 8.85
N ARG A 39 9.49 6.88 8.67
CA ARG A 39 9.14 7.81 9.76
C ARG A 39 10.32 8.12 10.69
N VAL A 40 11.50 8.31 10.10
CA VAL A 40 12.73 8.67 10.82
C VAL A 40 13.10 10.14 10.60
N ASN A 41 13.80 10.75 11.55
CA ASN A 41 14.16 12.17 11.50
C ASN A 41 15.05 12.49 10.28
N LEU A 42 14.60 13.41 9.44
CA LEU A 42 15.26 13.77 8.18
C LEU A 42 16.69 14.31 8.37
N SER A 43 16.94 15.09 9.42
CA SER A 43 18.25 15.66 9.70
C SER A 43 19.28 14.58 10.02
N PHE A 44 18.90 13.54 10.79
CA PHE A 44 19.78 12.40 11.05
C PHE A 44 20.03 11.56 9.81
N VAL A 45 19.04 11.38 8.95
CA VAL A 45 19.22 10.73 7.64
C VAL A 45 20.25 11.50 6.81
N TYR A 46 20.13 12.82 6.66
CA TYR A 46 21.11 13.62 5.92
C TYR A 46 22.52 13.59 6.52
N ARG A 47 22.65 13.60 7.85
CA ARG A 47 23.96 13.45 8.50
C ARG A 47 24.60 12.11 8.18
N PHE A 48 23.81 11.03 8.20
CA PHE A 48 24.33 9.70 7.92
C PHE A 48 24.67 9.49 6.45
N PHE A 49 23.88 10.03 5.52
CA PHE A 49 24.24 10.05 4.10
C PHE A 49 25.58 10.74 3.86
N ARG A 50 25.82 11.90 4.49
CA ARG A 50 27.11 12.59 4.40
C ARG A 50 28.26 11.71 4.90
N LEU A 51 28.11 11.07 6.06
CA LEU A 51 29.10 10.14 6.58
C LEU A 51 29.41 8.99 5.61
N LEU A 52 28.38 8.41 4.98
CA LEU A 52 28.55 7.33 3.99
C LEU A 52 29.21 7.84 2.70
N GLU A 53 28.91 9.06 2.27
CA GLU A 53 29.51 9.71 1.10
C GLU A 53 30.99 10.02 1.37
N ASP A 54 31.32 10.63 2.52
CA ASP A 54 32.68 10.95 2.96
C ASP A 54 33.56 9.69 3.08
N SER A 55 32.97 8.57 3.51
CA SER A 55 33.65 7.26 3.61
C SER A 55 33.69 6.47 2.28
N LYS A 56 33.19 7.07 1.19
CA LYS A 56 33.10 6.51 -0.17
C LYS A 56 32.25 5.24 -0.26
N MET A 57 31.30 5.05 0.64
CA MET A 57 30.36 3.91 0.65
C MET A 57 29.18 4.13 -0.29
N ILE A 58 28.84 5.40 -0.56
CA ILE A 58 27.78 5.78 -1.49
C ILE A 58 28.28 6.85 -2.46
N LEU A 59 27.62 6.93 -3.62
CA LEU A 59 27.88 7.93 -4.65
C LEU A 59 26.59 8.67 -4.97
N ARG A 60 26.71 9.99 -5.20
CA ARG A 60 25.59 10.81 -5.63
C ARG A 60 25.30 10.60 -7.11
N VAL A 61 24.07 10.22 -7.43
CA VAL A 61 23.59 10.01 -8.81
C VAL A 61 22.29 10.79 -9.00
N GLY A 62 22.38 11.85 -9.82
CA GLY A 62 21.28 12.79 -10.03
C GLY A 62 20.78 13.41 -8.72
N LYS A 63 19.53 13.13 -8.36
CA LYS A 63 18.86 13.66 -7.15
C LYS A 63 18.96 12.73 -5.92
N GLY A 64 19.60 11.57 -6.05
CA GLY A 64 19.70 10.58 -4.99
C GLY A 64 21.10 9.99 -4.89
N TYR A 65 21.19 8.86 -4.21
CA TYR A 65 22.45 8.16 -3.97
C TYR A 65 22.30 6.67 -4.24
N VAL A 66 23.40 6.06 -4.64
CA VAL A 66 23.53 4.61 -4.84
C VAL A 66 24.74 4.11 -4.04
N MET A 67 24.80 2.81 -3.74
CA MET A 67 26.01 2.23 -3.18
C MET A 67 27.16 2.30 -4.20
N SER A 68 28.36 2.62 -3.74
CA SER A 68 29.60 2.49 -4.51
C SER A 68 30.03 1.03 -4.60
N ASP A 69 31.12 0.74 -5.33
CA ASP A 69 31.72 -0.59 -5.35
C ASP A 69 32.10 -1.04 -3.92
N LYS A 70 32.73 -0.15 -3.14
CA LYS A 70 33.05 -0.39 -1.72
C LYS A 70 31.81 -0.61 -0.86
N GLY A 71 30.74 0.15 -1.10
CA GLY A 71 29.47 -0.03 -0.39
C GLY A 71 28.78 -1.35 -0.72
N SER A 72 28.95 -1.82 -1.96
CA SER A 72 28.28 -3.03 -2.46
C SER A 72 28.70 -4.30 -1.71
N GLU A 73 29.92 -4.32 -1.16
CA GLU A 73 30.43 -5.41 -0.31
C GLU A 73 29.53 -5.69 0.92
N LEU A 74 28.80 -4.69 1.41
CA LEU A 74 27.90 -4.84 2.56
C LEU A 74 26.48 -5.26 2.20
N VAL A 75 26.10 -5.28 0.91
CA VAL A 75 24.71 -5.48 0.48
C VAL A 75 24.17 -6.81 0.98
N ASN A 76 24.86 -7.92 0.68
CA ASN A 76 24.41 -9.26 1.06
C ASN A 76 24.24 -9.37 2.58
N MET A 77 25.22 -8.87 3.34
CA MET A 77 25.17 -8.84 4.80
C MET A 77 23.92 -8.11 5.32
N ILE A 78 23.62 -6.92 4.77
CA ILE A 78 22.44 -6.13 5.18
C ILE A 78 21.14 -6.87 4.87
N ILE A 79 21.04 -7.46 3.66
CA ILE A 79 19.84 -8.20 3.25
C ILE A 79 19.63 -9.45 4.12
N ASP A 80 20.71 -10.13 4.50
CA ASP A 80 20.63 -11.32 5.34
C ASP A 80 20.24 -11.03 6.78
N MET A 81 20.56 -9.84 7.28
CA MET A 81 20.11 -9.36 8.59
C MET A 81 18.60 -9.04 8.66
N ILE A 82 17.89 -8.96 7.53
CA ILE A 82 16.45 -8.70 7.51
C ILE A 82 15.69 -9.96 7.97
N PRO A 83 14.83 -9.87 9.01
CA PRO A 83 14.11 -11.04 9.52
C PRO A 83 13.24 -11.75 8.47
N ARG A 84 13.30 -13.08 8.46
CA ARG A 84 12.41 -13.92 7.65
C ARG A 84 11.05 -14.07 8.31
N SER A 85 9.99 -14.03 7.52
CA SER A 85 8.62 -14.36 7.94
C SER A 85 8.31 -15.84 7.79
N GLY A 86 9.05 -16.58 6.95
CA GLY A 86 8.67 -17.95 6.57
C GLY A 86 7.59 -18.02 5.49
N ASP A 87 7.13 -16.86 5.01
CA ASP A 87 6.36 -16.73 3.77
C ASP A 87 7.31 -16.22 2.68
N ASP A 88 7.66 -17.10 1.74
CA ASP A 88 8.62 -16.81 0.66
C ASP A 88 8.25 -15.56 -0.16
N LYS A 89 6.96 -15.26 -0.29
CA LYS A 89 6.49 -14.09 -1.08
C LYS A 89 6.71 -12.81 -0.30
N ILE A 90 6.37 -12.81 0.98
CA ILE A 90 6.64 -11.66 1.86
C ILE A 90 8.14 -11.48 2.03
N ASP A 91 8.90 -12.57 2.15
CA ASP A 91 10.36 -12.54 2.26
C ASP A 91 11.02 -12.01 0.97
N PHE A 92 10.46 -12.35 -0.19
CA PHE A 92 10.86 -11.73 -1.46
C PHE A 92 10.63 -10.22 -1.46
N LEU A 93 9.44 -9.74 -1.05
CA LEU A 93 9.17 -8.30 -0.94
C LEU A 93 10.16 -7.62 0.01
N LYS A 94 10.35 -8.20 1.19
CA LYS A 94 11.24 -7.69 2.24
C LYS A 94 12.68 -7.57 1.80
N ARG A 95 13.18 -8.46 0.94
CA ARG A 95 14.61 -8.55 0.62
C ARG A 95 14.97 -8.01 -0.75
N SER A 96 14.02 -8.02 -1.70
CA SER A 96 14.29 -7.70 -3.10
C SER A 96 13.77 -6.33 -3.54
N LEU A 97 12.78 -5.76 -2.85
CA LEU A 97 12.16 -4.49 -3.24
C LEU A 97 12.48 -3.35 -2.26
N PRO A 98 12.93 -2.19 -2.76
CA PRO A 98 13.07 -1.00 -1.92
C PRO A 98 11.74 -0.62 -1.30
N ASP A 99 11.71 -0.44 0.02
CA ASP A 99 10.48 -0.12 0.77
C ASP A 99 9.81 1.19 0.30
N THR A 100 10.57 2.06 -0.36
CA THR A 100 10.04 3.28 -0.97
C THR A 100 9.31 3.06 -2.29
N MET A 101 9.43 1.88 -2.89
CA MET A 101 8.94 1.52 -4.23
C MET A 101 7.79 0.52 -4.23
N TYR A 102 7.27 0.14 -3.07
CA TYR A 102 6.05 -0.65 -2.96
C TYR A 102 5.32 -0.40 -1.64
N TYR A 103 4.09 -0.88 -1.55
CA TYR A 103 3.45 -1.21 -0.28
C TYR A 103 2.47 -2.37 -0.46
N ILE A 104 2.09 -2.97 0.66
CA ILE A 104 1.06 -4.00 0.74
C ILE A 104 -0.16 -3.48 1.51
N PHE A 105 -1.31 -4.07 1.22
CA PHE A 105 -2.51 -3.89 2.01
C PHE A 105 -3.31 -5.18 2.04
N THR A 106 -3.77 -5.56 3.22
CA THR A 106 -4.67 -6.70 3.40
C THR A 106 -5.98 -6.14 3.97
N PRO A 107 -7.13 -6.33 3.29
CA PRO A 107 -8.43 -5.95 3.82
C PRO A 107 -8.67 -6.48 5.23
N MET A 108 -9.16 -5.63 6.11
CA MET A 108 -9.26 -5.95 7.54
C MET A 108 -10.43 -6.89 7.85
N PHE A 109 -11.59 -6.68 7.22
CA PHE A 109 -12.84 -7.31 7.65
C PHE A 109 -13.26 -8.47 6.75
N GLN A 110 -12.93 -8.39 5.46
CA GLN A 110 -13.05 -9.51 4.52
C GLN A 110 -12.30 -10.78 4.95
N ARG A 111 -11.25 -10.65 5.77
CA ARG A 111 -10.51 -11.80 6.30
C ARG A 111 -11.41 -12.75 7.11
N TRP A 112 -12.45 -12.21 7.76
CA TRP A 112 -13.43 -13.00 8.52
C TRP A 112 -14.37 -13.80 7.62
N PHE A 113 -14.60 -13.33 6.40
CA PHE A 113 -15.44 -14.00 5.39
C PHE A 113 -14.63 -14.91 4.44
N GLY A 114 -13.36 -15.20 4.76
CA GLY A 114 -12.50 -16.05 3.94
C GLY A 114 -11.88 -15.37 2.72
N PHE A 115 -12.16 -14.08 2.48
CA PHE A 115 -11.51 -13.30 1.43
C PHE A 115 -10.12 -12.84 1.88
N ARG A 116 -9.09 -13.22 1.10
CA ARG A 116 -7.67 -13.08 1.50
C ARG A 116 -6.79 -12.39 0.48
N LYS A 117 -7.37 -11.73 -0.53
CA LYS A 117 -6.56 -11.06 -1.56
C LYS A 117 -5.73 -9.93 -0.92
N THR A 118 -4.41 -10.05 -1.01
CA THR A 118 -3.48 -9.01 -0.58
C THR A 118 -3.17 -8.10 -1.75
N LEU A 119 -3.45 -6.81 -1.60
CA LEU A 119 -3.02 -5.80 -2.55
C LEU A 119 -1.50 -5.62 -2.42
N ILE A 120 -0.79 -5.67 -3.55
CA ILE A 120 0.61 -5.28 -3.64
C ILE A 120 0.73 -4.19 -4.70
N VAL A 121 1.00 -2.97 -4.27
CA VAL A 121 1.21 -1.84 -5.19
C VAL A 121 2.69 -1.58 -5.34
N ILE A 122 3.16 -1.58 -6.57
CA ILE A 122 4.57 -1.40 -6.95
C ILE A 122 4.69 -0.17 -7.83
N ASP A 123 5.77 0.60 -7.67
CA ASP A 123 6.02 1.73 -8.56
C ASP A 123 6.14 1.28 -10.01
N LYS A 124 5.44 1.98 -10.91
CA LYS A 124 5.39 1.68 -12.34
C LYS A 124 6.75 1.57 -13.03
N ARG A 125 7.80 2.18 -12.48
CA ARG A 125 9.19 2.06 -13.00
C ARG A 125 9.75 0.65 -12.91
N LEU A 126 9.16 -0.20 -12.06
CA LEU A 126 9.56 -1.59 -11.88
C LEU A 126 8.76 -2.57 -12.74
N ARG A 127 7.80 -2.06 -13.52
CA ARG A 127 6.98 -2.88 -14.42
C ARG A 127 7.89 -3.60 -15.42
N GLY A 128 7.78 -4.93 -15.47
CA GLY A 128 8.59 -5.78 -16.34
C GLY A 128 9.99 -6.12 -15.82
N LYS A 129 10.46 -5.45 -14.75
CA LYS A 129 11.73 -5.79 -14.07
C LYS A 129 11.53 -6.78 -12.93
N ILE A 130 10.40 -6.63 -12.23
CA ILE A 130 10.00 -7.48 -11.13
C ILE A 130 8.62 -8.01 -11.47
N ASN A 131 8.40 -9.28 -11.22
CA ASN A 131 7.11 -9.90 -11.44
C ASN A 131 6.75 -10.76 -10.24
N ILE A 132 5.76 -10.33 -9.48
CA ILE A 132 5.28 -11.05 -8.31
C ILE A 132 4.11 -11.92 -8.76
N ARG A 133 4.35 -13.23 -8.84
CA ARG A 133 3.29 -14.22 -9.06
C ARG A 133 2.70 -14.62 -7.72
N CYS A 134 1.44 -14.31 -7.50
CA CYS A 134 0.71 -14.68 -6.31
C CYS A 134 -0.78 -14.81 -6.62
N ASP A 135 -1.32 -16.02 -6.43
CA ASP A 135 -2.71 -16.36 -6.77
C ASP A 135 -3.73 -15.66 -5.86
N LEU A 136 -3.30 -15.23 -4.67
CA LEU A 136 -4.11 -14.49 -3.69
C LEU A 136 -3.63 -13.04 -3.56
N CYS A 137 -3.05 -12.47 -4.62
CA CYS A 137 -2.62 -11.09 -4.61
C CYS A 137 -3.15 -10.31 -5.81
N VAL A 138 -3.43 -9.04 -5.57
CA VAL A 138 -3.71 -8.06 -6.62
C VAL A 138 -2.45 -7.23 -6.78
N THR A 139 -1.65 -7.52 -7.82
CA THR A 139 -0.40 -6.78 -8.08
C THR A 139 -0.65 -5.64 -9.05
N VAL A 140 -0.44 -4.40 -8.58
CA VAL A 140 -0.72 -3.18 -9.35
C VAL A 140 0.57 -2.39 -9.58
N TYR A 141 0.88 -2.10 -10.84
CA TYR A 141 1.99 -1.21 -11.21
C TYR A 141 1.47 0.20 -11.52
N THR A 142 1.72 1.14 -10.61
CA THR A 142 1.20 2.52 -10.72
C THR A 142 2.16 3.52 -10.07
N THR A 143 1.86 4.83 -10.11
CA THR A 143 2.70 5.82 -9.43
C THR A 143 2.44 5.84 -7.93
N LEU A 144 3.51 5.79 -7.12
CA LEU A 144 3.40 5.93 -5.67
C LEU A 144 3.37 7.39 -5.18
N ARG A 145 3.41 8.35 -6.11
CA ARG A 145 3.38 9.78 -5.77
C ARG A 145 2.02 10.12 -5.15
N GLY A 146 2.04 10.78 -3.98
CA GLY A 146 0.82 11.20 -3.26
C GLY A 146 0.14 10.07 -2.46
N ARG A 147 0.65 8.84 -2.53
CA ARG A 147 0.08 7.71 -1.80
C ARG A 147 0.49 7.71 -0.33
N LYS A 148 -0.44 7.33 0.53
CA LYS A 148 -0.24 7.19 1.99
C LYS A 148 0.13 5.75 2.35
N TYR A 149 1.40 5.56 2.72
CA TYR A 149 1.94 4.29 3.18
C TYR A 149 3.19 4.53 4.03
N ARG A 150 3.50 3.57 4.89
CA ARG A 150 4.62 3.63 5.85
C ARG A 150 5.28 2.27 6.01
N PHE A 151 6.56 2.28 6.35
CA PHE A 151 7.28 1.07 6.73
C PHE A 151 6.77 0.59 8.08
N ASP A 152 6.39 -0.69 8.13
CA ASP A 152 6.06 -1.41 9.34
C ASP A 152 7.34 -2.07 9.88
N TRP A 153 7.83 -1.59 11.03
CA TRP A 153 9.05 -2.07 11.66
C TRP A 153 8.91 -3.47 12.26
N ASP A 154 7.70 -3.91 12.57
CA ASP A 154 7.47 -5.24 13.15
C ASP A 154 7.50 -6.29 12.03
N ASN A 155 6.89 -5.94 10.90
CA ASN A 155 6.77 -6.83 9.75
C ASN A 155 7.80 -6.59 8.66
N TYR A 156 8.68 -5.59 8.78
CA TYR A 156 9.73 -5.24 7.83
C TYR A 156 9.24 -5.01 6.38
N VAL A 157 8.02 -4.49 6.21
CA VAL A 157 7.41 -4.23 4.90
C VAL A 157 6.71 -2.87 4.90
N SER A 158 6.61 -2.25 3.73
CA SER A 158 5.76 -1.07 3.56
C SER A 158 4.28 -1.44 3.51
N LYS A 159 3.46 -0.82 4.37
CA LYS A 159 2.00 -0.99 4.43
C LYS A 159 1.29 0.31 4.08
N ALA A 160 0.22 0.23 3.28
CA ALA A 160 -0.68 1.36 3.07
C ALA A 160 -1.52 1.64 4.31
N ASP A 161 -1.91 2.91 4.45
CA ASP A 161 -3.00 3.28 5.35
C ASP A 161 -4.32 2.68 4.81
N PRO A 162 -5.29 2.31 5.67
CA PRO A 162 -6.52 1.62 5.26
C PRO A 162 -7.26 2.28 4.10
N GLU A 163 -7.46 3.60 4.15
CA GLU A 163 -8.18 4.36 3.15
C GLU A 163 -7.47 4.32 1.79
N GLN A 164 -6.14 4.40 1.79
CA GLN A 164 -5.34 4.24 0.58
C GLN A 164 -5.46 2.82 0.02
N GLY A 165 -5.41 1.80 0.88
CA GLY A 165 -5.53 0.39 0.50
C GLY A 165 -6.86 0.07 -0.17
N TYR A 166 -7.97 0.45 0.46
CA TYR A 166 -9.32 0.28 -0.10
C TYR A 166 -9.51 1.09 -1.38
N ALA A 167 -9.04 2.35 -1.42
CA ALA A 167 -9.14 3.18 -2.61
C ALA A 167 -8.48 2.53 -3.83
N ASP A 168 -7.35 1.84 -3.64
CA ASP A 168 -6.62 1.16 -4.70
C ASP A 168 -7.21 -0.17 -5.10
N LEU A 169 -7.65 -0.99 -4.14
CA LEU A 169 -8.38 -2.22 -4.45
C LEU A 169 -9.60 -1.91 -5.32
N ILE A 170 -10.39 -0.91 -4.93
CA ILE A 170 -11.57 -0.52 -5.71
C ILE A 170 -11.19 0.08 -7.07
N SER A 171 -10.03 0.73 -7.16
CA SER A 171 -9.57 1.35 -8.41
C SER A 171 -9.01 0.36 -9.43
N TYR A 172 -8.46 -0.76 -8.98
CA TYR A 172 -7.60 -1.60 -9.82
C TYR A 172 -7.95 -3.09 -9.82
N ASP A 173 -8.60 -3.64 -8.80
CA ASP A 173 -9.10 -5.02 -8.86
C ASP A 173 -10.37 -5.08 -9.73
N GLU A 174 -10.53 -6.16 -10.47
CA GLU A 174 -11.75 -6.46 -11.22
C GLU A 174 -12.87 -6.90 -10.28
N SER A 175 -12.54 -7.57 -9.18
CA SER A 175 -13.47 -8.00 -8.11
C SER A 175 -13.77 -6.90 -7.09
N TRP A 176 -13.78 -5.63 -7.50
CA TRP A 176 -13.83 -4.48 -6.59
C TRP A 176 -15.09 -4.44 -5.70
N GLU A 177 -16.20 -4.99 -6.18
CA GLU A 177 -17.49 -5.06 -5.50
C GLU A 177 -17.40 -5.81 -4.18
N GLU A 178 -16.47 -6.77 -4.07
CA GLU A 178 -16.27 -7.57 -2.86
C GLU A 178 -15.84 -6.67 -1.69
N TYR A 179 -15.11 -5.58 -1.95
CA TYR A 179 -14.55 -4.71 -0.92
C TYR A 179 -15.51 -3.65 -0.40
N ILE A 180 -16.63 -3.41 -1.08
CA ILE A 180 -17.57 -2.35 -0.68
C ILE A 180 -18.28 -2.67 0.64
N PRO A 181 -18.72 -3.92 0.94
CA PRO A 181 -19.27 -4.25 2.24
C PRO A 181 -18.37 -3.88 3.41
N ASP A 182 -17.05 -4.10 3.32
CA ASP A 182 -16.10 -3.69 4.37
C ASP A 182 -16.20 -2.19 4.67
N ILE A 183 -16.33 -1.36 3.62
CA ILE A 183 -16.45 0.09 3.73
C ILE A 183 -17.81 0.50 4.30
N LEU A 184 -18.89 -0.12 3.83
CA LEU A 184 -20.25 0.21 4.25
C LEU A 184 -20.59 -0.28 5.67
N LEU A 185 -19.99 -1.36 6.13
CA LEU A 185 -20.19 -1.85 7.50
C LEU A 185 -19.35 -1.08 8.52
N ASN A 186 -18.32 -0.36 8.08
CA ASN A 186 -17.34 0.28 8.95
C ASN A 186 -17.08 1.75 8.58
N TYR A 187 -18.05 2.45 7.97
CA TYR A 187 -17.87 3.87 7.60
C TYR A 187 -17.68 4.79 8.82
N ASP A 188 -18.02 4.33 10.03
CA ASP A 188 -17.72 5.05 11.27
C ASP A 188 -16.23 4.95 11.68
N LEU A 189 -15.52 3.93 11.18
CA LEU A 189 -14.12 3.67 11.47
C LEU A 189 -13.17 4.06 10.32
N MET A 190 -13.71 4.44 9.16
CA MET A 190 -12.95 4.79 7.95
C MET A 190 -13.44 6.09 7.34
N ASP A 191 -12.51 6.93 6.89
CA ASP A 191 -12.85 8.16 6.19
C ASP A 191 -13.23 7.87 4.72
N LEU A 192 -14.53 7.77 4.45
CA LEU A 192 -15.07 7.49 3.12
C LEU A 192 -14.79 8.62 2.12
N ASP A 193 -14.74 9.88 2.57
CA ASP A 193 -14.37 10.99 1.69
C ASP A 193 -12.90 10.84 1.27
N GLU A 194 -12.00 10.47 2.19
CA GLU A 194 -10.59 10.20 1.87
C GLU A 194 -10.43 9.02 0.89
N ILE A 195 -11.19 7.94 1.04
CA ILE A 195 -11.19 6.81 0.08
C ILE A 195 -11.55 7.32 -1.32
N ILE A 196 -12.64 8.10 -1.45
CA ILE A 196 -13.11 8.64 -2.73
C ILE A 196 -12.06 9.57 -3.35
N GLU A 197 -11.45 10.46 -2.56
CA GLU A 197 -10.42 11.38 -3.05
C GLU A 197 -9.20 10.64 -3.61
N ARG A 198 -8.80 9.55 -2.95
CA ARG A 198 -7.63 8.74 -3.33
C ARG A 198 -7.89 7.81 -4.50
N SER A 199 -9.13 7.40 -4.73
CA SER A 199 -9.48 6.53 -5.84
C SER A 199 -9.19 7.15 -7.21
N SER A 200 -8.87 6.30 -8.17
CA SER A 200 -8.81 6.67 -9.58
C SER A 200 -10.18 7.17 -10.08
N ALA A 201 -10.24 7.79 -11.26
CA ALA A 201 -11.51 8.18 -11.86
C ALA A 201 -12.47 6.98 -12.00
N GLU A 202 -11.92 5.79 -12.30
CA GLU A 202 -12.67 4.54 -12.36
C GLU A 202 -13.15 4.10 -10.97
N GLY A 203 -12.27 4.11 -9.97
CA GLY A 203 -12.62 3.77 -8.59
C GLY A 203 -13.71 4.71 -8.02
N ARG A 204 -13.64 6.01 -8.33
CA ARG A 204 -14.69 6.97 -7.93
C ARG A 204 -16.04 6.65 -8.54
N ARG A 205 -16.09 6.26 -9.82
CA ARG A 205 -17.35 5.81 -10.46
C ARG A 205 -17.90 4.55 -9.81
N ARG A 206 -17.03 3.58 -9.51
CA ARG A 206 -17.38 2.33 -8.81
C ARG A 206 -17.98 2.61 -7.43
N ILE A 207 -17.29 3.41 -6.60
CA ILE A 207 -17.77 3.82 -5.28
C ILE A 207 -19.08 4.59 -5.40
N ALA A 208 -19.16 5.62 -6.25
CA ALA A 208 -20.37 6.42 -6.41
C ALA A 208 -21.57 5.54 -6.82
N THR A 209 -21.37 4.57 -7.72
CA THR A 209 -22.41 3.64 -8.13
C THR A 209 -22.84 2.73 -6.97
N ALA A 210 -21.89 2.16 -6.22
CA ALA A 210 -22.18 1.30 -5.09
C ALA A 210 -22.91 2.01 -3.95
N LEU A 211 -22.47 3.23 -3.61
CA LEU A 211 -23.12 4.08 -2.61
C LEU A 211 -24.53 4.50 -3.05
N THR A 212 -24.74 4.83 -4.32
CA THR A 212 -26.08 5.14 -4.86
C THR A 212 -27.01 3.94 -4.79
N TYR A 213 -26.50 2.78 -5.18
CA TYR A 213 -27.23 1.52 -5.12
C TYR A 213 -27.64 1.18 -3.68
N TYR A 214 -26.69 1.25 -2.74
CA TYR A 214 -26.95 1.01 -1.32
C TYR A 214 -27.97 2.01 -0.74
N LYS A 215 -27.83 3.30 -1.04
CA LYS A 215 -28.81 4.33 -0.64
C LYS A 215 -30.21 4.01 -1.16
N THR A 216 -30.31 3.51 -2.39
CA THR A 216 -31.59 3.10 -2.98
C THR A 216 -32.15 1.87 -2.25
N LEU A 217 -31.31 0.91 -1.89
CA LEU A 217 -31.70 -0.29 -1.15
C LEU A 217 -32.21 0.01 0.26
N VAL A 218 -31.45 0.78 1.05
CA VAL A 218 -31.69 0.95 2.49
C VAL A 218 -32.52 2.19 2.82
N GLY A 219 -32.62 3.15 1.89
CA GLY A 219 -33.27 4.45 2.14
C GLY A 219 -32.46 5.41 3.01
N ASN A 220 -31.36 4.96 3.61
CA ASN A 220 -30.51 5.77 4.48
C ASN A 220 -29.54 6.67 3.70
N LYS A 221 -29.31 7.87 4.23
CA LYS A 221 -28.27 8.77 3.71
C LYS A 221 -26.90 8.28 4.19
N ILE A 222 -25.97 8.12 3.24
CA ILE A 222 -24.58 7.80 3.53
C ILE A 222 -23.83 9.10 3.82
N PRO A 223 -23.12 9.23 4.95
CA PRO A 223 -22.46 10.47 5.35
C PRO A 223 -21.20 10.71 4.51
N THR A 224 -21.37 11.35 3.35
CA THR A 224 -20.27 11.70 2.44
C THR A 224 -20.46 13.11 1.91
N LYS A 225 -19.39 13.90 1.89
CA LYS A 225 -19.42 15.28 1.37
C LYS A 225 -19.22 15.31 -0.15
N LEU A 226 -18.50 14.33 -0.69
CA LEU A 226 -18.08 14.30 -2.09
C LEU A 226 -19.04 13.58 -3.05
N PHE A 227 -20.20 13.15 -2.57
CA PHE A 227 -21.09 12.30 -3.34
C PHE A 227 -21.83 13.08 -4.44
N VAL A 228 -21.44 12.82 -5.70
CA VAL A 228 -22.12 13.36 -6.87
C VAL A 228 -22.80 12.21 -7.62
N PRO A 229 -24.15 12.13 -7.64
CA PRO A 229 -24.90 11.16 -8.44
C PRO A 229 -24.53 11.12 -9.93
N ARG A 230 -23.92 12.20 -10.44
CA ARG A 230 -23.42 12.29 -11.83
C ARG A 230 -22.20 11.39 -12.12
N MET A 231 -21.54 10.84 -11.10
CA MET A 231 -20.44 9.88 -11.27
C MET A 231 -20.92 8.42 -11.36
N VAL A 232 -22.22 8.18 -11.21
CA VAL A 232 -22.81 6.85 -11.31
C VAL A 232 -22.71 6.33 -12.73
N ASP A 233 -22.27 5.08 -12.87
CA ASP A 233 -22.16 4.40 -14.16
C ASP A 233 -22.97 3.11 -14.13
N LYS A 234 -24.01 3.05 -14.98
CA LYS A 234 -24.97 1.95 -15.02
C LYS A 234 -24.33 0.59 -15.30
N LYS A 235 -23.15 0.56 -15.96
CA LYS A 235 -22.49 -0.69 -16.30
C LYS A 235 -22.08 -1.51 -15.07
N TYR A 236 -21.86 -0.87 -13.92
CA TYR A 236 -21.46 -1.57 -12.69
C TYR A 236 -22.63 -2.11 -11.88
N ILE A 237 -23.87 -1.70 -12.17
CA ILE A 237 -25.04 -2.04 -11.33
C ILE A 237 -25.21 -3.56 -11.21
N ARG A 238 -24.92 -4.32 -12.28
CA ARG A 238 -25.05 -5.78 -12.27
C ARG A 238 -24.09 -6.47 -11.31
N ASN A 239 -22.88 -5.92 -11.11
CA ASN A 239 -21.88 -6.48 -10.20
C ASN A 239 -22.26 -6.28 -8.72
N LEU A 240 -23.09 -5.28 -8.43
CA LEU A 240 -23.45 -4.92 -7.05
C LEU A 240 -24.42 -5.91 -6.40
N THR A 241 -24.99 -6.84 -7.15
CA THR A 241 -25.82 -7.92 -6.58
C THR A 241 -25.04 -8.80 -5.61
N VAL A 242 -23.72 -8.94 -5.82
CA VAL A 242 -22.81 -9.68 -4.94
C VAL A 242 -22.76 -9.10 -3.53
N MET A 243 -23.06 -7.81 -3.37
CA MET A 243 -23.02 -7.14 -2.07
C MET A 243 -24.29 -7.37 -1.23
N ILE A 244 -25.41 -7.75 -1.85
CA ILE A 244 -26.71 -7.86 -1.20
C ILE A 244 -26.68 -8.77 0.04
N PRO A 245 -26.09 -9.98 0.01
CA PRO A 245 -26.07 -10.87 1.18
C PRO A 245 -25.31 -10.29 2.38
N TYR A 246 -24.32 -9.44 2.14
CA TYR A 246 -23.50 -8.84 3.19
C TYR A 246 -24.15 -7.62 3.84
N LEU A 247 -25.15 -7.05 3.18
CA LEU A 247 -25.75 -5.78 3.54
C LEU A 247 -27.21 -5.91 3.98
N LEU A 248 -27.85 -7.05 3.70
CA LEU A 248 -29.17 -7.42 4.22
C LEU A 248 -29.13 -7.57 5.74
N ASP A 249 -29.48 -6.50 6.43
CA ASP A 249 -29.90 -6.49 7.84
C ASP A 249 -31.44 -6.47 7.90
N ASN A 250 -32.04 -6.91 9.00
CA ASN A 250 -33.47 -6.82 9.32
C ASN A 250 -34.02 -5.42 9.01
N ARG A 251 -33.21 -4.37 9.18
CA ARG A 251 -33.58 -2.99 8.82
C ARG A 251 -33.95 -2.79 7.35
N ILE A 252 -33.33 -3.52 6.41
CA ILE A 252 -33.66 -3.45 4.98
C ILE A 252 -34.93 -4.26 4.68
N ILE A 253 -35.08 -5.40 5.35
CA ILE A 253 -36.23 -6.29 5.24
C ILE A 253 -37.49 -5.56 5.74
N GLU A 254 -37.40 -4.93 6.92
CA GLU A 254 -38.44 -4.10 7.52
C GLU A 254 -38.73 -2.83 6.69
N ALA A 255 -37.72 -2.12 6.19
CA ALA A 255 -37.93 -0.92 5.37
C ALA A 255 -38.56 -1.21 4.01
N ARG A 256 -38.50 -2.46 3.52
CA ARG A 256 -39.01 -2.86 2.21
C ARG A 256 -40.22 -3.81 2.27
N ASN A 257 -40.72 -4.16 3.46
CA ASN A 257 -41.79 -5.15 3.65
C ASN A 257 -41.52 -6.46 2.88
N ILE A 258 -40.30 -6.98 2.96
CA ILE A 258 -39.91 -8.28 2.38
C ILE A 258 -39.99 -9.36 3.47
#